data_AF-A0A2V9P0Y8-F1
#
_entry.id   AF-A0A2V9P0Y8-F1
#
_cell.length_a   1.000
_cell.length_b   1.000
_cell.length_c   1.000
_cell.angle_alpha   90.00
_cell.angle_beta   90.00
_cell.angle_gamma   90.00
#
_symmetry.space_group_name_H-M   'P 1'
#
loop_
_entity.id
_entity.type
_entity.pdbx_description
1 polymer ?
#
loop_
_entity_poly.entity_id
_entity_poly.type
_entity_poly.pdbx_seq_one_letter_code
_entity_poly.pdbx_strand_id
1 'polypeptide(L)'
;METEPLFPPTHIEFLAGWDLDDKDTYARLTHPSNTLMAMRVMLQNGLKGLSHHPANDTLYPAGYECPWANYFYTQENAITFAGGENGRAPYIRRTGRLLEGVGPLLASTHLAADAGIVYPMATYPQTDLTSVEIQQVADVAGRLLWSGAFDHYNFELIDSDHTPLKNFERYRVLLLPNPQAGEDTAKYPHLGEYSEKAQRMMVEYVTDGGTLIVLPSSTGGAILREFLSPLGPQQFIPGTSTLHFADGSNATIVGGVYAVTPTEKSGVTVVARDTRGRIIGARFQHGKGHVLFFGGDFSRWVFPPGTHLMEGGVVSGKTADLPENVQRDSRMALSALMKAAAIDKKVSVVSPRLLTPAREAGLYVTELVADHGSHSFETRTDTSGAYGFVGLTNFSIHQPYRGEVTARNPRSGNLEQASKIQLPDITLGPRESLLLPLRVPLTALIWSAPAGLDPADEVYYSTAELTHATYDGSTLKFDFNTPGDAEIALRLAHRPQTAQLDGRLVRITQAAQHLLIVKIPKGVSPEFRRTLVLEYRSAQPRLVFHTKNDWIAGETNTVQMTIHNPRKSLLSGDLALRAGRLTTPIPLKVQIPPQTSRVVEVPLDLPPDAP
;
A
#
# COMPACT_ATOMS: atom_id res chain seq x y z
N MET A 1 -5.48 -4.81 -11.24
CA MET A 1 -5.93 -6.18 -11.47
C MET A 1 -4.71 -7.00 -11.79
N GLU A 2 -4.37 -7.97 -10.96
CA GLU A 2 -3.31 -8.92 -11.29
C GLU A 2 -3.94 -10.05 -12.10
N THR A 3 -4.05 -9.89 -13.42
CA THR A 3 -4.38 -11.01 -14.32
C THR A 3 -3.25 -12.04 -14.37
N GLU A 4 -2.04 -11.63 -13.96
CA GLU A 4 -0.83 -12.43 -13.86
C GLU A 4 -0.26 -12.39 -12.43
N PRO A 5 -0.88 -13.10 -11.47
CA PRO A 5 -0.52 -12.99 -10.05
C PRO A 5 0.89 -13.49 -9.68
N LEU A 6 1.64 -14.00 -10.66
CA LEU A 6 3.03 -14.46 -10.50
C LEU A 6 4.05 -13.43 -11.01
N PHE A 7 3.61 -12.36 -11.64
CA PHE A 7 4.47 -11.29 -12.14
C PHE A 7 4.40 -10.08 -11.20
N PRO A 8 5.54 -9.44 -10.89
CA PRO A 8 5.52 -8.21 -10.11
C PRO A 8 4.66 -7.15 -10.81
N PRO A 9 3.66 -6.55 -10.13
CA PRO A 9 2.83 -5.54 -10.75
C PRO A 9 3.68 -4.30 -11.07
N THR A 10 3.72 -3.92 -12.35
CA THR A 10 4.50 -2.77 -12.82
C THR A 10 3.65 -1.87 -13.70
N HIS A 11 3.88 -0.56 -13.62
CA HIS A 11 3.26 0.43 -14.49
C HIS A 11 4.35 1.06 -15.36
N ILE A 12 4.41 0.62 -16.63
CA ILE A 12 5.51 0.96 -17.53
C ILE A 12 5.39 2.38 -18.13
N GLU A 13 4.16 2.88 -18.29
CA GLU A 13 3.90 4.22 -18.81
C GLU A 13 2.98 4.99 -17.88
N PHE A 14 3.53 5.85 -17.03
CA PHE A 14 2.73 6.66 -16.10
C PHE A 14 2.99 8.16 -16.25
N LEU A 15 1.91 8.91 -16.44
CA LEU A 15 1.87 10.37 -16.32
C LEU A 15 0.63 10.78 -15.52
N ALA A 16 0.79 11.69 -14.56
CA ALA A 16 -0.32 12.33 -13.86
C ALA A 16 -0.80 13.60 -14.59
N GLY A 17 -1.16 13.47 -15.87
CA GLY A 17 -1.61 14.54 -16.75
C GLY A 17 -3.02 14.29 -17.30
N TRP A 18 -3.48 15.17 -18.19
CA TRP A 18 -4.68 14.91 -18.99
C TRP A 18 -4.32 14.08 -20.22
N ASP A 19 -5.31 13.33 -20.72
CA ASP A 19 -5.22 12.77 -22.07
C ASP A 19 -5.05 13.90 -23.10
N LEU A 20 -4.23 13.64 -24.10
CA LEU A 20 -3.93 14.58 -25.18
C LEU A 20 -4.90 14.36 -26.34
N ASP A 21 -5.40 15.44 -26.93
CA ASP A 21 -6.12 15.43 -28.22
C ASP A 21 -5.19 15.97 -29.33
N ASP A 22 -5.35 15.52 -30.57
CA ASP A 22 -4.59 16.03 -31.74
C ASP A 22 -4.89 17.51 -32.04
N LYS A 23 -6.01 18.02 -31.52
CA LYS A 23 -6.39 19.43 -31.56
C LYS A 23 -5.65 20.28 -30.53
N ASP A 24 -5.03 19.67 -29.53
CA ASP A 24 -4.29 20.42 -28.53
C ASP A 24 -2.95 20.90 -29.12
N THR A 25 -2.64 22.19 -28.93
CA THR A 25 -1.28 22.70 -29.23
C THR A 25 -0.31 22.34 -28.11
N TYR A 26 -0.78 22.38 -26.87
CA TYR A 26 -0.04 22.06 -25.65
C TYR A 26 -0.91 21.24 -24.71
N ALA A 27 -0.28 20.42 -23.86
CA ALA A 27 -0.99 19.71 -22.80
C ALA A 27 -1.69 20.68 -21.85
N ARG A 28 -2.85 20.26 -21.34
CA ARG A 28 -3.59 21.03 -20.33
C ARG A 28 -2.86 21.00 -19.00
N LEU A 29 -2.74 22.19 -18.38
CA LEU A 29 -2.12 22.36 -17.07
C LEU A 29 -2.81 21.54 -15.99
N THR A 30 -2.00 20.74 -15.28
CA THR A 30 -2.41 20.07 -14.03
C THR A 30 -1.51 20.49 -12.88
N HIS A 31 -2.04 20.40 -11.65
CA HIS A 31 -1.23 20.71 -10.48
C HIS A 31 -0.09 19.69 -10.35
N PRO A 32 1.19 20.11 -10.28
CA PRO A 32 2.32 19.16 -10.36
C PRO A 32 2.37 18.12 -9.23
N SER A 33 1.75 18.41 -8.08
CA SER A 33 1.67 17.46 -6.96
C SER A 33 0.77 16.25 -7.25
N ASN A 34 -0.06 16.28 -8.31
CA ASN A 34 -0.78 15.10 -8.78
C ASN A 34 0.19 13.95 -9.09
N THR A 35 1.38 14.27 -9.59
CA THR A 35 2.45 13.30 -9.83
C THR A 35 2.81 12.57 -8.53
N LEU A 36 3.06 13.28 -7.43
CA LEU A 36 3.36 12.64 -6.15
C LEU A 36 2.20 11.77 -5.64
N MET A 37 0.99 12.32 -5.62
CA MET A 37 -0.18 11.62 -5.09
C MET A 37 -0.42 10.31 -5.85
N ALA A 38 -0.43 10.35 -7.18
CA ALA A 38 -0.68 9.16 -7.98
C ALA A 38 0.45 8.12 -7.84
N MET A 39 1.74 8.52 -7.86
CA MET A 39 2.85 7.61 -7.61
C MET A 39 2.78 6.94 -6.23
N ARG A 40 2.46 7.72 -5.18
CA ARG A 40 2.30 7.17 -3.83
C ARG A 40 1.08 6.27 -3.72
N VAL A 41 -0.04 6.61 -4.36
CA VAL A 41 -1.25 5.76 -4.42
C VAL A 41 -0.95 4.42 -5.07
N MET A 42 -0.17 4.40 -6.15
CA MET A 42 0.23 3.15 -6.78
C MET A 42 1.15 2.32 -5.86
N LEU A 43 2.19 2.93 -5.27
CA LEU A 43 3.12 2.23 -4.38
C LEU A 43 2.42 1.69 -3.13
N GLN A 44 1.56 2.48 -2.50
CA GLN A 44 0.83 2.10 -1.28
C GLN A 44 -0.24 1.01 -1.53
N ASN A 45 -0.63 0.80 -2.79
CA ASN A 45 -1.46 -0.33 -3.22
C ASN A 45 -0.63 -1.53 -3.71
N GLY A 46 0.68 -1.53 -3.47
CA GLY A 46 1.54 -2.68 -3.69
C GLY A 46 2.27 -2.72 -5.03
N LEU A 47 2.16 -1.68 -5.88
CA LEU A 47 2.90 -1.62 -7.15
C LEU A 47 4.41 -1.76 -6.91
N LYS A 48 5.07 -2.63 -7.69
CA LYS A 48 6.48 -3.00 -7.52
C LYS A 48 7.42 -2.28 -8.46
N GLY A 49 6.93 -1.84 -9.62
CA GLY A 49 7.70 -1.09 -10.60
C GLY A 49 6.88 0.06 -11.17
N LEU A 50 7.51 1.20 -11.35
CA LEU A 50 6.87 2.41 -11.88
C LEU A 50 7.86 3.12 -12.80
N SER A 51 7.42 3.41 -14.01
CA SER A 51 8.16 4.21 -14.98
C SER A 51 7.35 5.46 -15.32
N HIS A 52 7.95 6.63 -15.06
CA HIS A 52 7.35 7.90 -15.44
C HIS A 52 7.62 8.15 -16.92
N HIS A 53 6.56 8.18 -17.72
CA HIS A 53 6.68 8.25 -19.17
C HIS A 53 5.69 9.28 -19.76
N PRO A 54 6.16 10.18 -20.63
CA PRO A 54 7.58 10.51 -20.84
C PRO A 54 8.17 11.25 -19.62
N ALA A 55 9.49 11.19 -19.43
CA ALA A 55 10.16 11.96 -18.38
C ALA A 55 10.56 13.37 -18.85
N ASN A 56 10.71 13.54 -20.16
CA ASN A 56 11.11 14.77 -20.82
C ASN A 56 10.18 15.09 -21.99
N ASP A 57 9.89 16.37 -22.20
CA ASP A 57 9.24 16.83 -23.41
C ASP A 57 10.14 16.55 -24.62
N THR A 58 9.53 16.15 -25.73
CA THR A 58 10.22 15.93 -27.01
C THR A 58 9.48 16.67 -28.12
N LEU A 59 10.06 16.68 -29.33
CA LEU A 59 9.40 17.19 -30.53
C LEU A 59 9.34 16.06 -31.57
N TYR A 60 8.29 16.07 -32.38
CA TYR A 60 8.26 15.25 -33.58
C TYR A 60 9.24 15.79 -34.63
N PRO A 61 10.04 14.92 -35.27
CA PRO A 61 10.58 15.23 -36.58
C PRO A 61 9.42 15.48 -37.57
N ALA A 62 9.60 16.40 -38.51
CA ALA A 62 8.58 16.69 -39.53
C ALA A 62 8.18 15.40 -40.29
N GLY A 63 6.88 15.12 -40.37
CA GLY A 63 6.33 13.92 -41.00
C GLY A 63 6.15 12.72 -40.07
N TYR A 64 6.45 12.87 -38.77
CA TYR A 64 6.26 11.86 -37.72
C TYR A 64 5.19 12.26 -36.68
N GLU A 65 4.43 13.32 -36.95
CA GLU A 65 3.33 13.75 -36.10
C GLU A 65 2.26 12.64 -36.01
N CYS A 66 1.77 12.37 -34.80
CA CYS A 66 0.79 11.30 -34.56
C CYS A 66 -0.58 11.88 -34.14
N PRO A 67 -1.71 11.32 -34.63
CA PRO A 67 -3.06 11.84 -34.40
C PRO A 67 -3.64 11.53 -33.00
N TRP A 68 -2.85 10.99 -32.07
CA TRP A 68 -3.27 10.70 -30.69
C TRP A 68 -2.47 11.47 -29.64
N ALA A 69 -1.75 12.50 -30.07
CA ALA A 69 -0.99 13.36 -29.18
C ALA A 69 -1.01 14.80 -29.71
N ASN A 70 -0.70 15.74 -28.82
CA ASN A 70 -0.72 17.16 -29.17
C ASN A 70 0.35 17.52 -30.20
N TYR A 71 0.18 18.69 -30.81
CA TYR A 71 0.97 19.14 -31.97
C TYR A 71 2.50 19.05 -31.75
N PHE A 72 2.97 19.32 -30.52
CA PHE A 72 4.40 19.34 -30.20
C PHE A 72 4.89 18.12 -29.41
N TYR A 73 4.08 17.10 -29.14
CA TYR A 73 4.41 16.01 -28.20
C TYR A 73 4.93 16.47 -26.84
N THR A 74 4.27 17.45 -26.24
CA THR A 74 4.62 17.98 -24.91
C THR A 74 3.60 17.54 -23.88
N GLN A 75 4.02 17.04 -22.72
CA GLN A 75 3.09 16.48 -21.71
C GLN A 75 3.24 17.13 -20.33
N GLU A 76 3.81 18.35 -20.32
CA GLU A 76 4.24 19.02 -19.09
C GLU A 76 5.18 18.13 -18.29
N ASN A 77 6.07 17.44 -19.00
CA ASN A 77 6.95 16.45 -18.42
C ASN A 77 7.89 17.09 -17.40
N ALA A 78 8.55 16.29 -16.56
CA ALA A 78 9.44 16.82 -15.53
C ALA A 78 10.62 17.62 -16.09
N ILE A 79 11.08 17.27 -17.30
CA ILE A 79 12.15 17.97 -18.01
C ILE A 79 11.56 18.59 -19.29
N THR A 80 11.78 19.87 -19.50
CA THR A 80 11.36 20.58 -20.71
C THR A 80 12.25 20.22 -21.90
N PHE A 81 11.79 20.55 -23.11
CA PHE A 81 12.59 20.37 -24.32
C PHE A 81 13.96 21.07 -24.25
N ALA A 82 14.06 22.21 -23.55
CA ALA A 82 15.31 22.94 -23.35
C ALA A 82 16.23 22.33 -22.27
N GLY A 83 15.84 21.21 -21.66
CA GLY A 83 16.56 20.56 -20.55
C GLY A 83 16.32 21.21 -19.19
N GLY A 84 15.39 22.16 -19.08
CA GLY A 84 15.02 22.79 -17.80
C GLY A 84 14.05 21.93 -17.00
N GLU A 85 13.88 22.20 -15.70
CA GLU A 85 12.92 21.48 -14.86
C GLU A 85 11.55 22.17 -14.84
N ASN A 86 10.49 21.36 -14.95
CA ASN A 86 9.12 21.77 -14.64
C ASN A 86 8.75 21.42 -13.18
N GLY A 87 7.59 21.90 -12.73
CA GLY A 87 7.11 21.70 -11.35
C GLY A 87 6.92 20.23 -10.91
N ARG A 88 6.96 19.27 -11.84
CA ARG A 88 6.86 17.82 -11.54
C ARG A 88 8.17 17.21 -11.06
N ALA A 89 9.32 17.76 -11.47
CA ALA A 89 10.63 17.17 -11.21
C ALA A 89 10.91 16.90 -9.72
N PRO A 90 10.58 17.80 -8.76
CA PRO A 90 10.78 17.52 -7.34
C PRO A 90 10.00 16.30 -6.83
N TYR A 91 8.80 16.05 -7.36
CA TYR A 91 7.96 14.94 -6.92
C TYR A 91 8.45 13.58 -7.45
N ILE A 92 9.02 13.57 -8.66
CA ILE A 92 9.73 12.40 -9.19
C ILE A 92 10.97 12.12 -8.34
N ARG A 93 11.79 13.13 -8.04
CA ARG A 93 12.97 12.95 -7.17
C ARG A 93 12.61 12.45 -5.78
N ARG A 94 11.55 12.97 -5.16
CA ARG A 94 11.05 12.47 -3.86
C ARG A 94 10.68 10.99 -3.90
N THR A 95 10.12 10.53 -5.02
CA THR A 95 9.78 9.11 -5.21
C THR A 95 11.01 8.27 -5.52
N GLY A 96 11.91 8.75 -6.38
CA GLY A 96 13.18 8.09 -6.67
C GLY A 96 14.00 7.83 -5.41
N ARG A 97 14.16 8.83 -4.53
CA ARG A 97 14.87 8.67 -3.25
C ARG A 97 14.22 7.66 -2.30
N LEU A 98 12.87 7.63 -2.26
CA LEU A 98 12.15 6.62 -1.48
C LEU A 98 12.50 5.22 -2.01
N LEU A 99 12.36 5.02 -3.32
CA LEU A 99 12.62 3.72 -3.95
C LEU A 99 14.08 3.30 -3.86
N GLU A 100 15.03 4.24 -3.93
CA GLU A 100 16.46 3.98 -3.79
C GLU A 100 16.81 3.40 -2.42
N GLY A 101 16.26 3.94 -1.32
CA GLY A 101 16.63 3.48 0.03
C GLY A 101 15.68 2.50 0.69
N VAL A 102 14.38 2.50 0.36
CA VAL A 102 13.41 1.54 0.93
C VAL A 102 12.74 0.63 -0.10
N GLY A 103 13.08 0.78 -1.39
CA GLY A 103 12.51 -0.03 -2.48
C GLY A 103 12.56 -1.54 -2.23
N PRO A 104 13.65 -2.14 -1.73
CA PRO A 104 13.68 -3.57 -1.46
C PRO A 104 12.74 -4.02 -0.32
N LEU A 105 12.48 -3.14 0.65
CA LEU A 105 11.46 -3.41 1.68
C LEU A 105 10.06 -3.36 1.05
N LEU A 106 9.77 -2.32 0.25
CA LEU A 106 8.49 -2.22 -0.46
C LEU A 106 8.27 -3.37 -1.44
N ALA A 107 9.34 -3.88 -2.05
CA ALA A 107 9.29 -5.02 -2.96
C ALA A 107 8.88 -6.33 -2.26
N SER A 108 9.16 -6.46 -0.96
CA SER A 108 8.81 -7.63 -0.14
C SER A 108 7.60 -7.41 0.77
N THR A 109 6.68 -6.54 0.33
CA THR A 109 5.41 -6.26 1.00
C THR A 109 4.23 -6.45 0.05
N HIS A 110 3.04 -6.64 0.59
CA HIS A 110 1.78 -6.58 -0.17
C HIS A 110 0.77 -5.68 0.54
N LEU A 111 -0.26 -5.23 -0.18
CA LEU A 111 -1.40 -4.54 0.42
C LEU A 111 -2.12 -5.48 1.39
N ALA A 112 -2.25 -5.07 2.65
CA ALA A 112 -3.14 -5.70 3.60
C ALA A 112 -4.57 -5.21 3.34
N ALA A 113 -5.24 -5.81 2.34
CA ALA A 113 -6.62 -5.49 2.02
C ALA A 113 -7.57 -5.92 3.15
N ASP A 114 -8.67 -5.18 3.32
CA ASP A 114 -9.77 -5.55 4.22
C ASP A 114 -10.69 -6.59 3.58
N ALA A 115 -10.78 -6.62 2.26
CA ALA A 115 -11.45 -7.66 1.48
C ALA A 115 -10.93 -7.74 0.04
N GLY A 116 -11.04 -8.91 -0.57
CA GLY A 116 -10.93 -9.06 -2.02
C GLY A 116 -12.28 -8.84 -2.71
N ILE A 117 -12.28 -8.33 -3.95
CA ILE A 117 -13.46 -8.28 -4.82
C ILE A 117 -13.22 -9.26 -5.95
N VAL A 118 -14.10 -10.25 -6.08
CA VAL A 118 -14.09 -11.17 -7.22
C VAL A 118 -14.52 -10.39 -8.46
N TYR A 119 -13.61 -10.22 -9.41
CA TYR A 119 -13.87 -9.54 -10.67
C TYR A 119 -14.23 -10.55 -11.76
N PRO A 120 -15.47 -10.50 -12.28
CA PRO A 120 -15.98 -11.56 -13.13
C PRO A 120 -15.56 -11.46 -14.59
N MET A 121 -14.79 -10.48 -15.05
CA MET A 121 -14.62 -10.27 -16.50
C MET A 121 -14.13 -11.53 -17.25
N ALA A 122 -13.18 -12.25 -16.67
CA ALA A 122 -12.62 -13.47 -17.25
C ALA A 122 -13.62 -14.64 -17.29
N THR A 123 -14.73 -14.54 -16.57
CA THR A 123 -15.78 -15.55 -16.56
C THR A 123 -16.56 -15.60 -17.86
N TYR A 124 -16.57 -14.50 -18.62
CA TYR A 124 -17.35 -14.35 -19.84
C TYR A 124 -16.46 -14.54 -21.08
N PRO A 125 -16.94 -15.21 -22.14
CA PRO A 125 -16.22 -15.28 -23.40
C PRO A 125 -15.99 -13.86 -23.96
N GLN A 126 -14.72 -13.47 -24.09
CA GLN A 126 -14.37 -12.09 -24.49
C GLN A 126 -14.85 -11.73 -25.90
N THR A 127 -15.03 -12.71 -26.77
CA THR A 127 -15.59 -12.54 -28.13
C THR A 127 -17.05 -12.13 -28.13
N ASP A 128 -17.76 -12.40 -27.04
CA ASP A 128 -19.21 -12.29 -26.95
C ASP A 128 -19.63 -11.04 -26.16
N LEU A 129 -18.66 -10.38 -25.49
CA LEU A 129 -18.88 -9.16 -24.73
C LEU A 129 -18.91 -7.92 -25.63
N THR A 130 -19.98 -7.14 -25.51
CA THR A 130 -20.04 -5.79 -26.07
C THR A 130 -19.30 -4.79 -25.18
N SER A 131 -18.88 -3.66 -25.74
CA SER A 131 -18.23 -2.59 -24.96
C SER A 131 -19.10 -2.08 -23.79
N VAL A 132 -20.42 -2.11 -23.93
CA VAL A 132 -21.36 -1.70 -22.87
C VAL A 132 -21.38 -2.71 -21.72
N GLU A 133 -21.32 -4.00 -22.02
CA GLU A 133 -21.25 -5.06 -21.00
C GLU A 133 -19.90 -5.04 -20.27
N ILE A 134 -18.81 -4.80 -21.00
CA ILE A 134 -17.49 -4.59 -20.41
C ILE A 134 -17.53 -3.41 -19.42
N GLN A 135 -18.11 -2.28 -19.86
CA GLN A 135 -18.25 -1.10 -19.01
C GLN A 135 -19.13 -1.38 -17.78
N GLN A 136 -20.24 -2.11 -17.94
CA GLN A 136 -21.11 -2.49 -16.82
C GLN A 136 -20.35 -3.26 -15.74
N VAL A 137 -19.53 -4.24 -16.11
CA VAL A 137 -18.71 -5.00 -15.16
C VAL A 137 -17.65 -4.11 -14.51
N ALA A 138 -16.98 -3.26 -15.29
CA ALA A 138 -15.97 -2.33 -14.80
C ALA A 138 -16.57 -1.29 -13.82
N ASP A 139 -17.76 -0.77 -14.09
CA ASP A 139 -18.45 0.22 -13.26
C ASP A 139 -18.85 -0.36 -11.90
N VAL A 140 -19.31 -1.60 -11.86
CA VAL A 140 -19.61 -2.29 -10.59
C VAL A 140 -18.34 -2.43 -9.75
N ALA A 141 -17.24 -2.90 -10.35
CA ALA A 141 -15.96 -3.02 -9.66
C ALA A 141 -15.43 -1.65 -9.19
N GLY A 142 -15.49 -0.64 -10.04
CA GLY A 142 -15.06 0.73 -9.73
C GLY A 142 -15.84 1.34 -8.58
N ARG A 143 -17.17 1.21 -8.56
CA ARG A 143 -18.01 1.70 -7.46
C ARG A 143 -17.69 1.01 -6.14
N LEU A 144 -17.44 -0.30 -6.16
CA LEU A 144 -17.05 -1.06 -4.96
C LEU A 144 -15.69 -0.60 -4.42
N LEU A 145 -14.66 -0.50 -5.27
CA LEU A 145 -13.35 0.02 -4.88
C LEU A 145 -13.45 1.41 -4.24
N TRP A 146 -14.17 2.34 -4.88
CA TRP A 146 -14.31 3.70 -4.38
C TRP A 146 -15.17 3.81 -3.13
N SER A 147 -16.19 2.97 -2.97
CA SER A 147 -16.95 2.89 -1.71
C SER A 147 -16.05 2.53 -0.52
N GLY A 148 -15.10 1.60 -0.73
CA GLY A 148 -14.07 1.28 0.25
C GLY A 148 -13.17 2.48 0.54
N ALA A 149 -12.63 3.13 -0.50
CA ALA A 149 -11.75 4.28 -0.36
C ALA A 149 -12.38 5.43 0.45
N PHE A 150 -13.67 5.74 0.22
CA PHE A 150 -14.38 6.78 0.98
C PHE A 150 -14.52 6.43 2.46
N ASP A 151 -14.70 5.16 2.79
CA ASP A 151 -14.85 4.67 4.17
C ASP A 151 -13.56 4.10 4.76
N HIS A 152 -12.40 4.26 4.10
CA HIS A 152 -11.11 3.73 4.54
C HIS A 152 -11.08 2.21 4.72
N TYR A 153 -11.84 1.49 3.88
CA TYR A 153 -11.64 0.06 3.65
C TYR A 153 -10.85 -0.12 2.36
N ASN A 154 -9.81 -0.93 2.41
CA ASN A 154 -8.96 -1.22 1.26
C ASN A 154 -9.40 -2.51 0.59
N PHE A 155 -9.71 -2.44 -0.70
CA PHE A 155 -10.13 -3.59 -1.48
C PHE A 155 -9.16 -3.85 -2.62
N GLU A 156 -9.00 -5.14 -2.94
CA GLU A 156 -8.16 -5.60 -4.05
C GLU A 156 -9.02 -6.40 -5.03
N LEU A 157 -8.83 -6.20 -6.33
CA LEU A 157 -9.54 -6.99 -7.35
C LEU A 157 -8.84 -8.32 -7.58
N ILE A 158 -9.61 -9.39 -7.58
CA ILE A 158 -9.16 -10.76 -7.82
C ILE A 158 -9.85 -11.27 -9.09
N ASP A 159 -9.08 -11.73 -10.07
CA ASP A 159 -9.65 -12.35 -11.26
C ASP A 159 -10.36 -13.67 -10.91
N SER A 160 -11.61 -13.82 -11.33
CA SER A 160 -12.47 -14.96 -11.00
C SER A 160 -12.00 -16.30 -11.55
N ASP A 161 -11.19 -16.32 -12.62
CA ASP A 161 -10.89 -17.53 -13.40
C ASP A 161 -9.40 -17.81 -13.52
N HIS A 162 -8.55 -16.77 -13.48
CA HIS A 162 -7.11 -16.89 -13.64
C HIS A 162 -6.35 -16.92 -12.31
N THR A 163 -6.96 -16.42 -11.23
CA THR A 163 -6.34 -16.44 -9.91
C THR A 163 -6.38 -17.86 -9.29
N PRO A 164 -5.26 -18.40 -8.77
CA PRO A 164 -5.27 -19.68 -8.07
C PRO A 164 -5.93 -19.58 -6.68
N LEU A 165 -6.53 -20.66 -6.18
CA LEU A 165 -7.22 -20.72 -4.87
C LEU A 165 -6.39 -20.15 -3.72
N LYS A 166 -5.09 -20.46 -3.64
CA LYS A 166 -4.19 -19.94 -2.60
C LYS A 166 -4.17 -18.40 -2.52
N ASN A 167 -4.43 -17.71 -3.64
CA ASN A 167 -4.51 -16.26 -3.67
C ASN A 167 -5.88 -15.73 -3.24
N PHE A 168 -6.97 -16.49 -3.42
CA PHE A 168 -8.26 -16.21 -2.77
C PHE A 168 -8.11 -16.29 -1.26
N GLU A 169 -7.38 -17.31 -0.78
CA GLU A 169 -7.10 -17.50 0.64
C GLU A 169 -6.22 -16.40 1.25
N ARG A 170 -5.61 -15.50 0.48
CA ARG A 170 -4.92 -14.32 1.06
C ARG A 170 -5.89 -13.43 1.83
N TYR A 171 -7.18 -13.49 1.52
CA TYR A 171 -8.21 -12.61 2.07
C TYR A 171 -9.12 -13.37 3.04
N ARG A 172 -9.43 -12.75 4.18
CA ARG A 172 -10.44 -13.28 5.10
C ARG A 172 -11.87 -13.15 4.59
N VAL A 173 -12.11 -12.12 3.76
CA VAL A 173 -13.40 -11.83 3.15
C VAL A 173 -13.24 -11.62 1.65
N LEU A 174 -14.14 -12.20 0.88
CA LEU A 174 -14.34 -11.90 -0.53
C LEU A 174 -15.72 -11.31 -0.78
N LEU A 175 -15.77 -10.23 -1.57
CA LEU A 175 -16.98 -9.66 -2.13
C LEU A 175 -17.25 -10.31 -3.49
N LEU A 176 -18.44 -10.88 -3.65
CA LEU A 176 -18.91 -11.48 -4.89
C LEU A 176 -20.03 -10.61 -5.49
N PRO A 177 -19.69 -9.70 -6.41
CA PRO A 177 -20.68 -8.88 -7.09
C PRO A 177 -21.44 -9.66 -8.16
N ASN A 178 -22.74 -9.38 -8.29
CA ASN A 178 -23.55 -9.75 -9.45
C ASN A 178 -23.74 -8.53 -10.37
N PRO A 179 -22.99 -8.40 -11.48
CA PRO A 179 -23.07 -7.23 -12.35
C PRO A 179 -24.39 -7.11 -13.12
N GLN A 180 -25.15 -8.20 -13.23
CA GLN A 180 -26.49 -8.22 -13.84
C GLN A 180 -27.56 -7.57 -12.93
N ALA A 181 -27.31 -7.44 -11.63
CA ALA A 181 -28.36 -7.12 -10.66
C ALA A 181 -28.93 -5.69 -10.77
N GLY A 182 -30.22 -5.54 -10.43
CA GLY A 182 -30.97 -4.27 -10.45
C GLY A 182 -32.18 -4.30 -11.38
N GLU A 183 -32.74 -3.12 -11.67
CA GLU A 183 -33.97 -2.95 -12.47
C GLU A 183 -33.84 -3.46 -13.92
N ASP A 184 -32.64 -3.40 -14.49
CA ASP A 184 -32.36 -3.83 -15.86
C ASP A 184 -31.83 -5.30 -15.93
N THR A 185 -32.17 -6.15 -14.95
CA THR A 185 -31.65 -7.54 -14.84
C THR A 185 -31.87 -8.37 -16.11
N ALA A 186 -32.94 -8.11 -16.86
CA ALA A 186 -33.24 -8.80 -18.11
C ALA A 186 -32.33 -8.39 -19.29
N LYS A 187 -31.57 -7.29 -19.18
CA LYS A 187 -30.83 -6.70 -20.29
C LYS A 187 -29.61 -7.54 -20.69
N TYR A 188 -28.90 -8.11 -19.71
CA TYR A 188 -27.67 -8.88 -19.91
C TYR A 188 -27.67 -10.17 -19.07
N PRO A 189 -28.54 -11.13 -19.37
CA PRO A 189 -28.78 -12.29 -18.50
C PRO A 189 -27.53 -13.15 -18.28
N HIS A 190 -26.64 -13.26 -19.27
CA HIS A 190 -25.42 -14.05 -19.17
C HIS A 190 -24.40 -13.45 -18.18
N LEU A 191 -24.44 -12.14 -17.92
CA LEU A 191 -23.60 -11.50 -16.89
C LEU A 191 -23.99 -11.91 -15.46
N GLY A 192 -25.07 -12.66 -15.30
CA GLY A 192 -25.43 -13.26 -14.02
C GLY A 192 -24.66 -14.56 -13.74
N GLU A 193 -24.03 -15.19 -14.74
CA GLU A 193 -23.50 -16.55 -14.62
C GLU A 193 -21.97 -16.58 -14.60
N TYR A 194 -21.41 -16.99 -13.46
CA TYR A 194 -19.99 -17.28 -13.34
C TYR A 194 -19.66 -18.63 -13.99
N SER A 195 -18.41 -18.81 -14.40
CA SER A 195 -17.88 -20.02 -15.01
C SER A 195 -17.90 -21.13 -13.98
N GLU A 196 -17.97 -22.39 -14.44
CA GLU A 196 -17.95 -23.52 -13.51
C GLU A 196 -16.67 -23.51 -12.64
N LYS A 197 -15.54 -23.10 -13.22
CA LYS A 197 -14.26 -22.97 -12.51
C LYS A 197 -14.36 -21.94 -11.39
N ALA A 198 -14.80 -20.72 -11.69
CA ALA A 198 -14.97 -19.66 -10.71
C ALA A 198 -15.94 -20.08 -9.59
N GLN A 199 -17.07 -20.71 -9.95
CA GLN A 199 -18.05 -21.21 -8.98
C GLN A 199 -17.42 -22.22 -8.00
N ARG A 200 -16.64 -23.19 -8.49
CA ARG A 200 -15.95 -24.18 -7.64
C ARG A 200 -14.94 -23.51 -6.71
N MET A 201 -14.11 -22.60 -7.21
CA MET A 201 -13.12 -21.90 -6.41
C MET A 201 -13.74 -21.11 -5.26
N MET A 202 -14.89 -20.47 -5.48
CA MET A 202 -15.60 -19.74 -4.43
C MET A 202 -16.17 -20.68 -3.35
N VAL A 203 -16.69 -21.84 -3.73
CA VAL A 203 -17.20 -22.84 -2.77
C VAL A 203 -16.04 -23.44 -1.97
N GLU A 204 -14.93 -23.77 -2.62
CA GLU A 204 -13.71 -24.27 -1.97
C GLU A 204 -13.15 -23.25 -0.97
N TYR A 205 -13.01 -21.98 -1.39
CA TYR A 205 -12.58 -20.88 -0.52
C TYR A 205 -13.40 -20.78 0.78
N VAL A 206 -14.74 -20.86 0.69
CA VAL A 206 -15.60 -20.84 1.88
C VAL A 206 -15.44 -22.11 2.69
N THR A 207 -15.33 -23.27 2.03
CA THR A 207 -15.12 -24.56 2.69
C THR A 207 -13.87 -24.55 3.56
N ASP A 208 -12.80 -23.89 3.09
CA ASP A 208 -11.50 -23.82 3.76
C ASP A 208 -11.40 -22.79 4.89
N GLY A 209 -12.40 -21.92 5.04
CA GLY A 209 -12.49 -20.97 6.17
C GLY A 209 -12.79 -19.52 5.78
N GLY A 210 -12.86 -19.23 4.49
CA GLY A 210 -13.14 -17.90 3.97
C GLY A 210 -14.56 -17.41 4.26
N THR A 211 -14.76 -16.10 4.22
CA THR A 211 -16.09 -15.49 4.27
C THR A 211 -16.46 -14.89 2.92
N LEU A 212 -17.51 -15.39 2.29
CA LEU A 212 -18.00 -14.89 1.00
C LEU A 212 -19.21 -13.98 1.22
N ILE A 213 -19.08 -12.72 0.82
CA ILE A 213 -20.17 -11.75 0.81
C ILE A 213 -20.78 -11.70 -0.58
N VAL A 214 -22.02 -12.13 -0.74
CA VAL A 214 -22.73 -12.14 -2.03
C VAL A 214 -23.62 -10.91 -2.14
N LEU A 215 -23.47 -10.12 -3.21
CA LEU A 215 -24.22 -8.88 -3.39
C LEU A 215 -24.49 -8.50 -4.86
N PRO A 216 -25.53 -7.70 -5.14
CA PRO A 216 -26.70 -7.48 -4.28
C PRO A 216 -27.72 -8.62 -4.42
N SER A 217 -27.50 -9.59 -5.29
CA SER A 217 -28.37 -10.76 -5.50
C SER A 217 -27.53 -12.02 -5.63
N SER A 218 -28.17 -13.19 -5.53
CA SER A 218 -27.47 -14.43 -5.85
C SER A 218 -27.00 -14.40 -7.30
N THR A 219 -25.74 -14.75 -7.49
CA THR A 219 -25.17 -15.02 -8.81
C THR A 219 -25.63 -16.40 -9.31
N GLY A 220 -25.68 -16.54 -10.63
CA GLY A 220 -26.12 -17.73 -11.35
C GLY A 220 -25.04 -18.80 -11.48
N GLY A 221 -25.36 -19.82 -12.27
CA GLY A 221 -24.60 -21.07 -12.38
C GLY A 221 -25.16 -22.19 -11.49
N ALA A 222 -25.00 -23.45 -11.90
CA ALA A 222 -25.60 -24.59 -11.19
C ALA A 222 -25.03 -24.77 -9.77
N ILE A 223 -23.71 -24.61 -9.61
CA ILE A 223 -23.00 -24.86 -8.35
C ILE A 223 -23.32 -23.77 -7.33
N LEU A 224 -23.25 -22.49 -7.72
CA LEU A 224 -23.59 -21.40 -6.81
C LEU A 224 -25.08 -21.37 -6.44
N ARG A 225 -25.98 -21.77 -7.34
CA ARG A 225 -27.41 -21.89 -7.00
C ARG A 225 -27.68 -22.96 -5.94
N GLU A 226 -27.01 -24.10 -6.01
CA GLU A 226 -27.10 -25.13 -4.98
C GLU A 226 -26.49 -24.66 -3.67
N PHE A 227 -25.29 -24.09 -3.74
CA PHE A 227 -24.54 -23.55 -2.60
C PHE A 227 -25.31 -22.46 -1.84
N LEU A 228 -26.02 -21.58 -2.56
CA LEU A 228 -26.79 -20.47 -2.01
C LEU A 228 -28.27 -20.82 -1.74
N SER A 229 -28.68 -22.08 -1.95
CA SER A 229 -30.06 -22.54 -1.70
C SER A 229 -30.58 -22.33 -0.27
N PRO A 230 -29.76 -22.28 0.81
CA PRO A 230 -30.25 -21.94 2.16
C PRO A 230 -30.95 -20.57 2.25
N LEU A 231 -30.64 -19.63 1.34
CA LEU A 231 -31.27 -18.31 1.28
C LEU A 231 -32.73 -18.36 0.81
N GLY A 232 -33.13 -19.45 0.13
CA GLY A 232 -34.46 -19.57 -0.46
C GLY A 232 -34.70 -18.59 -1.63
N PRO A 233 -35.96 -18.35 -2.02
CA PRO A 233 -36.28 -17.49 -3.15
C PRO A 233 -35.93 -16.02 -2.87
N GLN A 234 -35.53 -15.32 -3.94
CA GLN A 234 -35.21 -13.89 -3.91
C GLN A 234 -36.28 -13.06 -4.61
N GLN A 235 -36.64 -11.94 -4.00
CA GLN A 235 -37.57 -10.97 -4.57
C GLN A 235 -36.88 -9.60 -4.69
N PHE A 236 -36.80 -9.09 -5.91
CA PHE A 236 -36.36 -7.71 -6.14
C PHE A 236 -37.46 -6.72 -5.74
N ILE A 237 -37.06 -5.68 -5.03
CA ILE A 237 -37.91 -4.60 -4.53
C ILE A 237 -37.30 -3.30 -5.05
N PRO A 238 -37.93 -2.63 -6.04
CA PRO A 238 -37.39 -1.41 -6.61
C PRO A 238 -37.46 -0.22 -5.64
N GLY A 239 -36.66 0.81 -5.90
CA GLY A 239 -36.64 2.07 -5.16
C GLY A 239 -35.67 2.13 -3.98
N THR A 240 -35.80 3.16 -3.16
CA THR A 240 -34.93 3.41 -2.00
C THR A 240 -35.48 2.70 -0.77
N SER A 241 -34.60 2.00 -0.03
CA SER A 241 -34.96 1.27 1.19
C SER A 241 -34.06 1.67 2.36
N THR A 242 -34.66 1.91 3.52
CA THR A 242 -33.92 2.00 4.78
C THR A 242 -33.76 0.60 5.37
N LEU A 243 -32.53 0.25 5.72
CA LEU A 243 -32.15 -1.01 6.31
C LEU A 243 -31.79 -0.83 7.78
N HIS A 244 -32.20 -1.79 8.59
CA HIS A 244 -31.86 -1.96 10.00
C HIS A 244 -30.95 -3.17 10.14
N PHE A 245 -29.71 -2.96 10.58
CA PHE A 245 -28.74 -4.02 10.81
C PHE A 245 -28.85 -4.58 12.22
N ALA A 246 -28.45 -5.85 12.40
CA ALA A 246 -28.48 -6.53 13.69
C ALA A 246 -27.60 -5.87 14.77
N ASP A 247 -26.63 -5.05 14.36
CA ASP A 247 -25.75 -4.30 15.26
C ASP A 247 -26.33 -2.94 15.71
N GLY A 248 -27.57 -2.65 15.32
CA GLY A 248 -28.29 -1.41 15.64
C GLY A 248 -28.04 -0.25 14.68
N SER A 249 -27.13 -0.40 13.70
CA SER A 249 -26.91 0.62 12.68
C SER A 249 -28.04 0.64 11.64
N ASN A 250 -28.24 1.79 11.02
CA ASN A 250 -29.16 1.98 9.91
C ASN A 250 -28.39 2.45 8.69
N ALA A 251 -28.85 2.05 7.50
CA ALA A 251 -28.32 2.56 6.25
C ALA A 251 -29.43 2.75 5.21
N THR A 252 -29.17 3.59 4.22
CA THR A 252 -30.06 3.78 3.08
C THR A 252 -29.48 3.06 1.87
N ILE A 253 -30.27 2.24 1.17
CA ILE A 253 -29.89 1.61 -0.10
C ILE A 253 -30.74 2.19 -1.22
N VAL A 254 -30.10 2.57 -2.31
CA VAL A 254 -30.72 3.17 -3.49
C VAL A 254 -30.71 2.20 -4.67
N GLY A 255 -31.71 2.30 -5.56
CA GLY A 255 -31.79 1.48 -6.77
C GLY A 255 -32.32 0.06 -6.57
N GLY A 256 -32.99 -0.18 -5.44
CA GLY A 256 -33.66 -1.43 -5.09
C GLY A 256 -32.86 -2.37 -4.18
N VAL A 257 -33.55 -3.32 -3.58
CA VAL A 257 -33.00 -4.38 -2.73
C VAL A 257 -33.58 -5.75 -3.08
N TYR A 258 -32.84 -6.81 -2.80
CA TYR A 258 -33.28 -8.20 -2.92
C TYR A 258 -33.61 -8.74 -1.52
N ALA A 259 -34.87 -9.10 -1.30
CA ALA A 259 -35.28 -9.80 -0.11
C ALA A 259 -35.17 -11.31 -0.30
N VAL A 260 -34.69 -12.02 0.72
CA VAL A 260 -34.61 -13.48 0.76
C VAL A 260 -35.68 -14.06 1.69
N THR A 261 -36.13 -15.28 1.41
CA THR A 261 -37.02 -16.05 2.29
C THR A 261 -36.37 -17.38 2.67
N PRO A 262 -35.46 -17.39 3.66
CA PRO A 262 -34.80 -18.61 4.09
C PRO A 262 -35.81 -19.66 4.56
N THR A 263 -35.53 -20.93 4.29
CA THR A 263 -36.34 -22.02 4.82
C THR A 263 -36.10 -22.19 6.33
N GLU A 264 -37.09 -22.63 7.11
CA GLU A 264 -36.98 -22.74 8.58
C GLU A 264 -35.84 -23.63 9.07
N LYS A 265 -35.35 -24.55 8.23
CA LYS A 265 -34.26 -25.49 8.55
C LYS A 265 -32.88 -25.04 8.06
N SER A 266 -32.76 -23.84 7.50
CA SER A 266 -31.55 -23.37 6.80
C SER A 266 -30.39 -22.95 7.72
N GLY A 267 -30.61 -22.81 9.04
CA GLY A 267 -29.58 -22.32 9.96
C GLY A 267 -29.16 -20.86 9.70
N VAL A 268 -29.95 -20.11 8.93
CA VAL A 268 -29.67 -18.73 8.56
C VAL A 268 -29.89 -17.78 9.74
N THR A 269 -28.89 -16.93 10.00
CA THR A 269 -28.98 -15.80 10.92
C THR A 269 -29.25 -14.52 10.14
N VAL A 270 -30.20 -13.71 10.61
CA VAL A 270 -30.56 -12.44 9.95
C VAL A 270 -29.56 -11.34 10.32
N VAL A 271 -29.02 -10.67 9.30
CA VAL A 271 -28.04 -9.58 9.43
C VAL A 271 -28.67 -8.21 9.22
N ALA A 272 -29.62 -8.09 8.29
CA ALA A 272 -30.29 -6.84 8.00
C ALA A 272 -31.75 -7.06 7.58
N ARG A 273 -32.63 -6.14 7.98
CA ARG A 273 -34.03 -6.09 7.56
C ARG A 273 -34.36 -4.73 6.99
N ASP A 274 -35.36 -4.66 6.13
CA ASP A 274 -35.96 -3.38 5.77
C ASP A 274 -37.03 -2.93 6.80
N THR A 275 -37.62 -1.76 6.58
CA THR A 275 -38.69 -1.20 7.42
C THR A 275 -39.97 -2.03 7.46
N ARG A 276 -40.16 -2.96 6.51
CA ARG A 276 -41.30 -3.90 6.47
C ARG A 276 -40.95 -5.26 7.08
N GLY A 277 -39.77 -5.40 7.67
CA GLY A 277 -39.30 -6.63 8.30
C GLY A 277 -38.80 -7.70 7.34
N ARG A 278 -38.72 -7.41 6.03
CA ARG A 278 -38.19 -8.34 5.02
C ARG A 278 -36.70 -8.55 5.24
N ILE A 279 -36.20 -9.77 5.05
CA ILE A 279 -34.79 -10.11 5.27
C ILE A 279 -33.99 -9.66 4.05
N ILE A 280 -33.13 -8.66 4.23
CA ILE A 280 -32.25 -8.14 3.17
C ILE A 280 -30.82 -8.65 3.37
N GLY A 281 -30.41 -8.93 4.61
CA GLY A 281 -29.11 -9.50 4.93
C GLY A 281 -29.26 -10.81 5.69
N ALA A 282 -28.50 -11.83 5.30
CA ALA A 282 -28.55 -13.17 5.88
C ALA A 282 -27.15 -13.78 5.93
N ARG A 283 -26.87 -14.59 6.96
CA ARG A 283 -25.60 -15.30 7.13
C ARG A 283 -25.86 -16.77 7.44
N PHE A 284 -25.07 -17.66 6.85
CA PHE A 284 -25.04 -19.08 7.21
C PHE A 284 -23.62 -19.64 7.14
N GLN A 285 -23.39 -20.76 7.81
CA GLN A 285 -22.10 -21.45 7.82
C GLN A 285 -22.03 -22.48 6.69
N HIS A 286 -20.86 -22.62 6.07
CA HIS A 286 -20.57 -23.71 5.14
C HIS A 286 -19.11 -24.16 5.31
N GLY A 287 -18.88 -25.45 5.53
CA GLY A 287 -17.56 -25.95 5.89
C GLY A 287 -16.98 -25.23 7.11
N LYS A 288 -15.75 -24.73 7.00
CA LYS A 288 -15.09 -23.94 8.05
C LYS A 288 -15.42 -22.44 7.98
N GLY A 289 -15.96 -21.98 6.85
CA GLY A 289 -16.21 -20.57 6.57
C GLY A 289 -17.69 -20.19 6.64
N HIS A 290 -17.99 -19.01 6.07
CA HIS A 290 -19.33 -18.43 6.11
C HIS A 290 -19.72 -17.81 4.77
N VAL A 291 -21.03 -17.80 4.53
CA VAL A 291 -21.64 -16.99 3.48
C VAL A 291 -22.45 -15.89 4.15
N LEU A 292 -22.27 -14.67 3.69
CA LEU A 292 -23.08 -13.52 4.05
C LEU A 292 -23.73 -12.96 2.78
N PHE A 293 -25.04 -13.13 2.66
CA PHE A 293 -25.82 -12.48 1.62
C PHE A 293 -26.20 -11.07 2.03
N PHE A 294 -26.00 -10.10 1.14
CA PHE A 294 -26.48 -8.74 1.31
C PHE A 294 -27.24 -8.30 0.06
N GLY A 295 -28.56 -8.17 0.22
CA GLY A 295 -29.52 -7.86 -0.83
C GLY A 295 -29.43 -6.44 -1.40
N GLY A 296 -28.57 -5.59 -0.88
CA GLY A 296 -28.41 -4.20 -1.30
C GLY A 296 -27.11 -3.97 -2.06
N ASP A 297 -27.10 -3.02 -2.99
CA ASP A 297 -25.88 -2.53 -3.61
C ASP A 297 -25.45 -1.26 -2.87
N PHE A 298 -24.58 -1.43 -1.86
CA PHE A 298 -24.07 -0.34 -1.02
C PHE A 298 -23.20 0.66 -1.79
N SER A 299 -22.85 0.37 -3.04
CA SER A 299 -21.97 1.19 -3.86
C SER A 299 -22.73 2.11 -4.83
N ARG A 300 -24.05 1.97 -4.97
CA ARG A 300 -24.82 2.74 -5.99
C ARG A 300 -24.77 4.25 -5.86
N TRP A 301 -24.51 4.77 -4.67
CA TRP A 301 -24.38 6.21 -4.44
C TRP A 301 -23.02 6.75 -4.89
N VAL A 302 -22.03 5.86 -5.11
CA VAL A 302 -20.67 6.21 -5.53
C VAL A 302 -20.65 6.59 -6.99
N PHE A 303 -19.97 7.70 -7.26
CA PHE A 303 -19.60 8.12 -8.60
C PHE A 303 -18.07 8.05 -8.71
N PRO A 304 -17.50 7.00 -9.31
CA PRO A 304 -16.05 6.86 -9.44
C PRO A 304 -15.48 8.05 -10.22
N PRO A 305 -14.46 8.76 -9.71
CA PRO A 305 -13.75 9.79 -10.45
C PRO A 305 -13.19 9.26 -11.78
N GLY A 306 -13.25 10.06 -12.85
CA GLY A 306 -12.66 9.72 -14.16
C GLY A 306 -13.56 8.95 -15.13
N THR A 307 -14.77 8.56 -14.73
CA THR A 307 -15.74 7.85 -15.60
C THR A 307 -16.30 8.67 -16.77
N HIS A 308 -15.95 9.96 -16.85
CA HIS A 308 -16.27 10.83 -17.99
C HIS A 308 -15.13 10.98 -19.00
N LEU A 309 -13.94 10.42 -18.76
CA LEU A 309 -12.76 10.68 -19.59
C LEU A 309 -12.76 9.91 -20.92
N MET A 310 -13.63 8.91 -21.08
CA MET A 310 -13.83 8.24 -22.37
C MET A 310 -14.93 8.97 -23.17
N GLU A 311 -14.57 10.08 -23.83
CA GLU A 311 -15.44 10.73 -24.83
C GLU A 311 -15.77 9.72 -25.94
N GLY A 312 -16.98 9.17 -25.89
CA GLY A 312 -17.47 8.12 -26.79
C GLY A 312 -18.33 7.07 -26.09
N GLY A 313 -18.22 6.94 -24.77
CA GLY A 313 -19.12 6.13 -23.96
C GLY A 313 -20.25 7.00 -23.41
N VAL A 314 -21.46 6.82 -23.95
CA VAL A 314 -22.68 7.36 -23.33
C VAL A 314 -22.83 6.75 -21.93
N VAL A 315 -22.39 7.46 -20.88
CA VAL A 315 -23.04 7.33 -19.57
C VAL A 315 -24.16 8.37 -19.54
N SER A 316 -25.23 8.10 -20.28
CA SER A 316 -26.49 8.77 -20.01
C SER A 316 -27.00 8.21 -18.67
N GLY A 317 -26.97 9.06 -17.65
CA GLY A 317 -27.77 9.05 -16.43
C GLY A 317 -28.19 7.70 -15.83
N LYS A 318 -27.71 7.41 -14.61
CA LYS A 318 -28.48 6.66 -13.58
C LYS A 318 -27.90 6.75 -12.15
N THR A 319 -26.82 7.50 -11.91
CA THR A 319 -26.52 8.08 -10.59
C THR A 319 -26.85 9.57 -10.64
N ALA A 320 -28.13 9.93 -10.53
CA ALA A 320 -28.48 11.31 -10.21
C ALA A 320 -27.68 11.75 -8.97
N ASP A 321 -27.30 13.03 -8.87
CA ASP A 321 -26.71 13.53 -7.64
C ASP A 321 -27.71 13.36 -6.50
N LEU A 322 -27.51 12.27 -5.74
CA LEU A 322 -28.33 11.96 -4.58
C LEU A 322 -28.12 13.07 -3.56
N PRO A 323 -29.14 13.46 -2.79
CA PRO A 323 -28.95 14.37 -1.68
C PRO A 323 -27.81 13.90 -0.74
N GLU A 324 -27.02 14.84 -0.24
CA GLU A 324 -25.84 14.56 0.61
C GLU A 324 -26.18 13.65 1.80
N ASN A 325 -27.34 13.82 2.43
CA ASN A 325 -27.80 12.96 3.51
C ASN A 325 -28.03 11.51 3.07
N VAL A 326 -28.58 11.29 1.87
CA VAL A 326 -28.76 9.94 1.30
C VAL A 326 -27.42 9.28 1.05
N GLN A 327 -26.44 10.03 0.53
CA GLN A 327 -25.07 9.52 0.32
C GLN A 327 -24.42 9.13 1.65
N ARG A 328 -24.51 9.99 2.67
CA ARG A 328 -23.99 9.72 4.02
C ARG A 328 -24.63 8.50 4.67
N ASP A 329 -25.95 8.37 4.57
CA ASP A 329 -26.68 7.21 5.11
C ASP A 329 -26.32 5.93 4.35
N SER A 330 -26.04 6.01 3.05
CA SER A 330 -25.64 4.86 2.24
C SER A 330 -24.25 4.32 2.62
N ARG A 331 -23.33 5.19 3.03
CA ARG A 331 -21.98 4.79 3.52
C ARG A 331 -22.03 3.85 4.73
N MET A 332 -23.08 3.95 5.55
CA MET A 332 -23.19 3.11 6.76
C MET A 332 -23.36 1.63 6.43
N ALA A 333 -23.90 1.30 5.24
CA ALA A 333 -24.11 -0.08 4.84
C ALA A 333 -22.80 -0.87 4.76
N LEU A 334 -21.75 -0.30 4.17
CA LEU A 334 -20.46 -0.98 4.07
C LEU A 334 -19.86 -1.25 5.46
N SER A 335 -19.83 -0.24 6.33
CA SER A 335 -19.28 -0.40 7.68
C SER A 335 -20.03 -1.47 8.49
N ALA A 336 -21.37 -1.51 8.39
CA ALA A 336 -22.20 -2.51 9.06
C ALA A 336 -21.96 -3.91 8.50
N LEU A 337 -21.80 -4.02 7.18
CA LEU A 337 -21.52 -5.26 6.46
C LEU A 337 -20.16 -5.86 6.84
N MET A 338 -19.10 -5.04 6.84
CA MET A 338 -17.76 -5.48 7.24
C MET A 338 -17.73 -5.94 8.71
N LYS A 339 -18.46 -5.25 9.59
CA LYS A 339 -18.61 -5.67 10.99
C LYS A 339 -19.37 -6.99 11.12
N ALA A 340 -20.44 -7.20 10.35
CA ALA A 340 -21.16 -8.48 10.32
C ALA A 340 -20.30 -9.65 9.80
N ALA A 341 -19.31 -9.35 8.96
CA ALA A 341 -18.27 -10.26 8.50
C ALA A 341 -17.05 -10.36 9.44
N ALA A 342 -17.10 -9.72 10.63
CA ALA A 342 -16.02 -9.69 11.62
C ALA A 342 -14.68 -9.12 11.09
N ILE A 343 -14.77 -8.10 10.21
CA ILE A 343 -13.61 -7.36 9.70
C ILE A 343 -13.52 -5.99 10.35
N ASP A 344 -12.40 -5.79 11.04
CA ASP A 344 -11.90 -4.48 11.44
C ASP A 344 -10.97 -3.92 10.37
N LYS A 345 -11.00 -2.59 10.20
CA LYS A 345 -10.09 -1.87 9.30
C LYS A 345 -8.64 -2.10 9.69
N LYS A 346 -7.78 -2.38 8.71
CA LYS A 346 -6.33 -2.48 8.95
C LYS A 346 -5.71 -1.15 9.40
N VAL A 347 -6.20 -0.06 8.83
CA VAL A 347 -5.84 1.32 9.22
C VAL A 347 -7.11 2.09 9.54
N SER A 348 -7.09 2.79 10.66
CA SER A 348 -8.19 3.61 11.12
C SER A 348 -7.71 5.03 11.37
N VAL A 349 -8.56 5.99 11.03
CA VAL A 349 -8.30 7.42 11.21
C VAL A 349 -9.45 8.05 11.98
N VAL A 350 -9.11 8.98 12.87
CA VAL A 350 -10.11 9.81 13.55
C VAL A 350 -10.44 10.97 12.62
N SER A 351 -11.40 10.75 11.73
CA SER A 351 -11.89 11.80 10.83
C SER A 351 -13.22 12.35 11.37
N PRO A 352 -13.39 13.68 11.53
CA PRO A 352 -14.69 14.27 11.88
C PRO A 352 -15.65 14.10 10.70
N ARG A 353 -16.32 12.95 10.61
CA ARG A 353 -17.23 12.53 9.52
C ARG A 353 -18.31 13.54 9.16
N LEU A 354 -18.60 14.51 10.03
CA LEU A 354 -19.64 15.50 9.83
C LEU A 354 -19.23 16.63 8.87
N LEU A 355 -17.93 16.91 8.72
CA LEU A 355 -17.45 18.09 7.98
C LEU A 355 -17.07 17.81 6.52
N THR A 356 -16.84 16.54 6.15
CA THR A 356 -16.42 16.16 4.79
C THR A 356 -17.64 15.69 3.97
N PRO A 357 -17.85 16.18 2.74
CA PRO A 357 -18.84 15.65 1.81
C PRO A 357 -18.71 14.13 1.63
N ALA A 358 -19.84 13.44 1.43
CA ALA A 358 -19.86 11.97 1.38
C ALA A 358 -18.94 11.38 0.30
N ARG A 359 -18.80 12.08 -0.84
CA ARG A 359 -17.96 11.72 -1.99
C ARG A 359 -16.57 12.38 -1.99
N GLU A 360 -16.18 13.06 -0.92
CA GLU A 360 -14.80 13.54 -0.78
C GLU A 360 -14.02 12.51 0.03
N ALA A 361 -13.07 11.82 -0.62
CA ALA A 361 -12.21 10.85 0.06
C ALA A 361 -11.36 11.51 1.14
N GLY A 362 -11.01 12.79 0.98
CA GLY A 362 -10.19 13.55 1.91
C GLY A 362 -8.82 12.90 2.08
N LEU A 363 -8.69 12.04 3.09
CA LEU A 363 -7.51 11.23 3.33
C LEU A 363 -7.72 9.78 2.88
N TYR A 364 -6.91 9.31 1.96
CA TYR A 364 -6.84 7.89 1.60
C TYR A 364 -5.71 7.20 2.37
N VAL A 365 -6.00 6.04 2.96
CA VAL A 365 -5.09 5.34 3.88
C VAL A 365 -5.00 3.85 3.55
N THR A 366 -3.79 3.31 3.59
CA THR A 366 -3.49 1.90 3.28
C THR A 366 -2.45 1.33 4.24
N GLU A 367 -2.39 0.01 4.35
CA GLU A 367 -1.29 -0.72 5.02
C GLU A 367 -0.63 -1.65 4.01
N LEU A 368 0.68 -1.52 3.83
CA LEU A 368 1.53 -2.55 3.25
C LEU A 368 2.14 -3.38 4.37
N VAL A 369 2.20 -4.70 4.22
CA VAL A 369 2.83 -5.60 5.19
C VAL A 369 3.81 -6.56 4.53
N ALA A 370 4.89 -6.87 5.24
CA ALA A 370 5.93 -7.75 4.72
C ALA A 370 5.39 -9.15 4.43
N ASP A 371 5.80 -9.78 3.33
CA ASP A 371 5.37 -11.12 2.94
C ASP A 371 5.81 -12.19 3.96
N HIS A 372 6.93 -11.92 4.65
CA HIS A 372 7.54 -12.83 5.62
C HIS A 372 6.52 -13.37 6.64
N GLY A 373 6.46 -14.69 6.75
CA GLY A 373 5.61 -15.40 7.69
C GLY A 373 4.11 -15.34 7.41
N SER A 374 3.67 -14.77 6.27
CA SER A 374 2.25 -14.68 5.91
C SER A 374 1.71 -16.00 5.36
N HIS A 375 0.53 -16.38 5.82
CA HIS A 375 -0.19 -17.59 5.42
C HIS A 375 -1.65 -17.27 5.05
N SER A 376 -2.40 -18.30 4.63
CA SER A 376 -3.83 -18.22 4.34
C SER A 376 -4.62 -17.57 5.47
N PHE A 377 -5.66 -16.84 5.07
CA PHE A 377 -6.57 -16.05 5.87
C PHE A 377 -5.83 -15.06 6.78
N GLU A 378 -4.74 -14.51 6.24
CA GLU A 378 -3.88 -13.48 6.82
C GLU A 378 -3.19 -13.92 8.14
N THR A 379 -3.06 -15.21 8.39
CA THR A 379 -2.39 -15.73 9.60
C THR A 379 -0.87 -15.58 9.52
N ARG A 380 -0.19 -15.38 10.68
CA ARG A 380 1.27 -15.31 10.74
C ARG A 380 1.86 -16.21 11.83
N THR A 381 2.76 -17.10 11.43
CA THR A 381 3.43 -18.05 12.34
C THR A 381 4.79 -17.52 12.83
N ASP A 382 5.52 -16.79 11.99
CA ASP A 382 6.75 -16.09 12.34
C ASP A 382 6.58 -14.57 12.18
N THR A 383 6.69 -13.85 13.30
CA THR A 383 6.54 -12.40 13.36
C THR A 383 7.87 -11.67 13.54
N SER A 384 9.00 -12.38 13.64
CA SER A 384 10.30 -11.79 13.96
C SER A 384 10.79 -10.80 12.90
N GLY A 385 10.54 -11.12 11.62
CA GLY A 385 10.84 -10.27 10.46
C GLY A 385 9.66 -9.44 9.96
N ALA A 386 8.52 -9.43 10.65
CA ALA A 386 7.34 -8.72 10.18
C ALA A 386 7.45 -7.21 10.43
N TYR A 387 7.15 -6.44 9.38
CA TYR A 387 7.10 -4.98 9.35
C TYR A 387 6.00 -4.53 8.38
N GLY A 388 5.73 -3.22 8.34
CA GLY A 388 4.77 -2.66 7.41
C GLY A 388 5.01 -1.19 7.10
N PHE A 389 4.18 -0.65 6.22
CA PHE A 389 4.12 0.77 5.90
C PHE A 389 2.68 1.25 5.87
N VAL A 390 2.42 2.40 6.47
CA VAL A 390 1.12 3.08 6.36
C VAL A 390 1.22 4.12 5.25
N GLY A 391 0.46 3.93 4.18
CA GLY A 391 0.32 4.91 3.12
C GLY A 391 -0.73 5.94 3.49
N LEU A 392 -0.41 7.22 3.35
CA LEU A 392 -1.32 8.35 3.56
C LEU A 392 -1.28 9.25 2.32
N THR A 393 -2.43 9.52 1.71
CA THR A 393 -2.57 10.48 0.61
C THR A 393 -3.71 11.44 0.92
N ASN A 394 -3.41 12.73 1.05
CA ASN A 394 -4.43 13.75 1.21
C ASN A 394 -4.89 14.26 -0.16
N PHE A 395 -6.02 13.75 -0.63
CA PHE A 395 -6.67 14.18 -1.87
C PHE A 395 -7.32 15.56 -1.76
N SER A 396 -7.50 16.11 -0.55
CA SER A 396 -8.03 17.45 -0.40
C SER A 396 -7.10 18.47 -1.06
N ILE A 397 -7.71 19.36 -1.84
CA ILE A 397 -7.00 20.40 -2.58
C ILE A 397 -6.85 21.70 -1.77
N HIS A 398 -7.57 21.81 -0.65
CA HIS A 398 -7.64 23.02 0.17
C HIS A 398 -7.29 22.76 1.63
N GLN A 399 -7.63 21.59 2.18
CA GLN A 399 -7.57 21.37 3.62
C GLN A 399 -6.42 20.41 3.98
N PRO A 400 -5.56 20.78 4.95
CA PRO A 400 -4.63 19.83 5.51
C PRO A 400 -5.38 18.81 6.36
N TYR A 401 -4.92 17.56 6.34
CA TYR A 401 -5.32 16.57 7.34
C TYR A 401 -4.55 16.81 8.63
N ARG A 402 -5.25 16.72 9.77
CA ARG A 402 -4.68 16.69 11.12
C ARG A 402 -5.44 15.69 11.96
N GLY A 403 -4.74 14.70 12.49
CA GLY A 403 -5.34 13.78 13.44
C GLY A 403 -4.56 12.48 13.59
N GLU A 404 -5.14 11.62 14.41
CA GLU A 404 -4.56 10.34 14.78
C GLU A 404 -4.76 9.31 13.67
N VAL A 405 -3.71 8.52 13.45
CA VAL A 405 -3.73 7.34 12.58
C VAL A 405 -3.39 6.14 13.44
N THR A 406 -4.24 5.13 13.41
CA THR A 406 -4.01 3.86 14.11
C THR A 406 -3.93 2.75 13.10
N ALA A 407 -2.82 2.04 13.11
CA ALA A 407 -2.59 0.88 12.25
C ALA A 407 -2.46 -0.39 13.10
N ARG A 408 -2.60 -1.54 12.46
CA ARG A 408 -2.25 -2.80 13.09
C ARG A 408 -0.74 -2.87 13.39
N ASN A 409 -0.37 -3.55 14.47
CA ASN A 409 1.00 -3.97 14.68
C ASN A 409 1.33 -5.16 13.75
N PRO A 410 2.24 -5.01 12.77
CA PRO A 410 2.55 -6.06 11.80
C PRO A 410 3.12 -7.33 12.45
N ARG A 411 3.61 -7.25 13.69
CA ARG A 411 4.10 -8.40 14.46
C ARG A 411 3.04 -9.14 15.27
N SER A 412 1.76 -8.91 15.00
CA SER A 412 0.69 -9.68 15.61
C SER A 412 0.51 -11.00 14.86
N GLY A 413 0.73 -12.14 15.52
CA GLY A 413 0.63 -13.47 14.90
C GLY A 413 -0.81 -13.85 14.51
N ASN A 414 -1.78 -13.49 15.37
CA ASN A 414 -3.20 -13.56 15.04
C ASN A 414 -3.76 -12.15 14.86
N LEU A 415 -4.43 -11.96 13.72
CA LEU A 415 -5.03 -10.72 13.30
C LEU A 415 -6.26 -10.29 14.08
N GLU A 416 -7.09 -11.25 14.52
CA GLU A 416 -8.29 -10.96 15.33
C GLU A 416 -7.97 -10.35 16.69
N GLN A 417 -6.75 -10.62 17.17
CA GLN A 417 -6.24 -10.14 18.46
C GLN A 417 -5.06 -9.19 18.27
N ALA A 418 -4.88 -8.66 17.06
CA ALA A 418 -3.72 -7.85 16.76
C ALA A 418 -3.70 -6.58 17.60
N SER A 419 -2.58 -6.35 18.28
CA SER A 419 -2.39 -5.06 18.94
C SER A 419 -2.31 -3.96 17.90
N LYS A 420 -2.77 -2.76 18.27
CA LYS A 420 -2.73 -1.58 17.39
C LYS A 420 -1.56 -0.68 17.77
N ILE A 421 -0.96 -0.05 16.77
CA ILE A 421 0.03 1.02 16.93
C ILE A 421 -0.70 2.32 16.62
N GLN A 422 -0.88 3.14 17.65
CA GLN A 422 -1.36 4.51 17.49
C GLN A 422 -0.16 5.40 17.15
N LEU A 423 -0.22 6.04 15.98
CA LEU A 423 0.76 7.04 15.60
C LEU A 423 0.41 8.37 16.27
N PRO A 424 1.41 9.17 16.67
CA PRO A 424 1.20 10.56 17.07
C PRO A 424 0.45 11.35 16.00
N ASP A 425 -0.18 12.46 16.38
CA ASP A 425 -0.90 13.33 15.46
C ASP A 425 -0.09 13.64 14.20
N ILE A 426 -0.68 13.33 13.05
CA ILE A 426 -0.08 13.52 11.75
C ILE A 426 -0.65 14.79 11.14
N THR A 427 0.23 15.68 10.69
CA THR A 427 -0.15 16.83 9.86
C THR A 427 0.29 16.59 8.43
N LEU A 428 -0.67 16.45 7.51
CA LEU A 428 -0.42 16.27 6.09
C LEU A 428 -1.06 17.40 5.29
N GLY A 429 -0.24 18.15 4.54
CA GLY A 429 -0.74 19.27 3.73
C GLY A 429 -1.75 18.83 2.67
N PRO A 430 -2.50 19.77 2.07
CA PRO A 430 -3.29 19.50 0.88
C PRO A 430 -2.42 18.90 -0.23
N ARG A 431 -2.94 17.92 -0.96
CA ARG A 431 -2.26 17.27 -2.09
C ARG A 431 -0.88 16.68 -1.78
N GLU A 432 -0.67 16.27 -0.54
CA GLU A 432 0.57 15.61 -0.10
C GLU A 432 0.36 14.13 0.19
N SER A 433 1.46 13.37 0.17
CA SER A 433 1.43 11.95 0.46
C SER A 433 2.72 11.44 1.09
N LEU A 434 2.59 10.44 1.98
CA LEU A 434 3.67 9.83 2.74
C LEU A 434 3.48 8.31 2.82
N LEU A 435 4.60 7.60 2.88
CA LEU A 435 4.66 6.18 3.23
C LEU A 435 5.44 6.00 4.53
N LEU A 436 4.74 5.63 5.61
CA LEU A 436 5.24 5.69 6.97
C LEU A 436 5.66 4.30 7.48
N PRO A 437 6.94 4.07 7.84
CA PRO A 437 7.40 2.75 8.27
C PRO A 437 6.87 2.38 9.67
N LEU A 438 6.53 1.10 9.83
CA LEU A 438 6.15 0.46 11.10
C LEU A 438 7.01 -0.78 11.35
N ARG A 439 7.64 -0.86 12.54
CA ARG A 439 8.40 -2.03 13.01
C ARG A 439 9.50 -2.51 12.06
N VAL A 440 10.09 -1.60 11.27
CA VAL A 440 11.10 -1.92 10.26
C VAL A 440 12.43 -2.26 10.95
N PRO A 441 12.94 -3.50 10.84
CA PRO A 441 14.23 -3.87 11.40
C PRO A 441 15.35 -3.07 10.73
N LEU A 442 16.31 -2.55 11.51
CA LEU A 442 17.45 -1.82 10.94
C LEU A 442 18.34 -2.73 10.07
N THR A 443 18.39 -4.02 10.39
CA THR A 443 19.10 -5.04 9.61
C THR A 443 18.49 -5.27 8.23
N ALA A 444 17.17 -5.06 8.07
CA ALA A 444 16.50 -5.16 6.78
C ALA A 444 16.68 -3.88 5.94
N LEU A 445 16.80 -2.74 6.61
CA LEU A 445 16.97 -1.42 6.00
C LEU A 445 18.42 -1.15 5.57
N ILE A 446 19.41 -1.72 6.27
CA ILE A 446 20.84 -1.46 6.07
C ILE A 446 21.54 -2.77 5.67
N TRP A 447 21.55 -3.05 4.38
CA TRP A 447 22.04 -4.32 3.83
C TRP A 447 23.51 -4.64 4.11
N SER A 448 24.33 -3.61 4.27
CA SER A 448 25.77 -3.72 4.52
C SER A 448 26.17 -3.47 5.98
N ALA A 449 25.21 -3.51 6.91
CA ALA A 449 25.43 -3.10 8.30
C ALA A 449 26.66 -3.81 8.91
N PRO A 450 27.75 -3.08 9.22
CA PRO A 450 28.87 -3.66 9.95
C PRO A 450 28.41 -4.11 11.34
N ALA A 451 29.18 -5.03 11.95
CA ALA A 451 28.89 -5.54 13.29
C ALA A 451 28.67 -4.38 14.29
N GLY A 452 27.54 -4.39 15.01
CA GLY A 452 27.23 -3.37 16.02
C GLY A 452 25.76 -3.00 16.17
N LEU A 453 24.92 -3.30 15.16
CA LEU A 453 23.46 -3.25 15.33
C LEU A 453 22.97 -4.55 15.96
N ASP A 454 22.09 -4.43 16.94
CA ASP A 454 21.41 -5.59 17.51
C ASP A 454 20.31 -6.05 16.54
N PRO A 455 20.09 -7.37 16.35
CA PRO A 455 18.98 -7.86 15.55
C PRO A 455 17.60 -7.36 16.00
N ALA A 456 17.45 -6.94 17.25
CA ALA A 456 16.23 -6.34 17.78
C ALA A 456 16.09 -4.83 17.51
N ASP A 457 17.13 -4.17 16.97
CA ASP A 457 17.09 -2.75 16.65
C ASP A 457 16.13 -2.49 15.48
N GLU A 458 15.20 -1.56 15.67
CA GLU A 458 14.15 -1.26 14.70
C GLU A 458 13.74 0.22 14.70
N VAL A 459 13.23 0.67 13.55
CA VAL A 459 12.31 1.80 13.49
C VAL A 459 10.96 1.29 13.99
N TYR A 460 10.60 1.63 15.23
CA TYR A 460 9.34 1.21 15.83
C TYR A 460 8.15 1.84 15.09
N TYR A 461 8.22 3.15 14.84
CA TYR A 461 7.41 3.87 13.86
C TYR A 461 8.13 5.17 13.42
N SER A 462 7.68 5.77 12.32
CA SER A 462 8.03 7.15 11.95
C SER A 462 6.82 7.86 11.36
N THR A 463 6.54 9.10 11.78
CA THR A 463 5.55 9.98 11.12
C THR A 463 6.20 10.84 10.03
N ALA A 464 7.52 10.70 9.83
CA ALA A 464 8.26 11.15 8.66
C ALA A 464 8.39 10.01 7.64
N GLU A 465 8.36 10.33 6.34
CA GLU A 465 8.65 9.34 5.30
C GLU A 465 10.15 9.07 5.27
N LEU A 466 10.54 7.87 5.71
CA LEU A 466 11.92 7.40 5.68
C LEU A 466 12.33 7.08 4.26
N THR A 467 13.38 7.73 3.76
CA THR A 467 13.87 7.51 2.39
C THR A 467 15.13 6.68 2.35
N HIS A 468 15.98 6.75 3.38
CA HIS A 468 17.25 6.02 3.38
C HIS A 468 17.79 5.87 4.81
N ALA A 469 18.59 4.83 5.07
CA ALA A 469 19.39 4.75 6.28
C ALA A 469 20.74 4.08 6.02
N THR A 470 21.75 4.50 6.77
CA THR A 470 23.10 3.91 6.74
C THR A 470 23.67 3.76 8.14
N TYR A 471 24.56 2.78 8.30
CA TYR A 471 25.31 2.59 9.53
C TYR A 471 26.76 2.28 9.22
N ASP A 472 27.68 3.01 9.85
CA ASP A 472 29.13 2.85 9.64
C ASP A 472 29.86 2.14 10.80
N GLY A 473 29.10 1.58 11.76
CA GLY A 473 29.66 0.99 12.98
C GLY A 473 29.70 1.95 14.18
N SER A 474 29.49 3.24 13.94
CA SER A 474 29.49 4.28 14.98
C SER A 474 28.39 5.32 14.80
N THR A 475 27.93 5.49 13.57
CA THR A 475 26.99 6.54 13.20
C THR A 475 25.84 5.90 12.45
N LEU A 476 24.63 6.05 12.98
CA LEU A 476 23.39 5.65 12.32
C LEU A 476 22.75 6.90 11.73
N LYS A 477 22.65 6.95 10.41
CA LYS A 477 22.10 8.08 9.67
C LYS A 477 20.76 7.67 9.07
N PHE A 478 19.76 8.56 9.16
CA PHE A 478 18.48 8.44 8.50
C PHE A 478 18.21 9.69 7.65
N ASP A 479 17.73 9.49 6.43
CA ASP A 479 17.25 10.56 5.55
C ASP A 479 15.72 10.45 5.41
N PHE A 480 15.03 11.59 5.44
CA PHE A 480 13.57 11.66 5.40
C PHE A 480 13.04 12.69 4.40
N ASN A 481 11.80 12.48 3.95
CA ASN A 481 10.91 13.54 3.47
C ASN A 481 9.89 13.89 4.59
N THR A 482 9.78 15.17 4.95
CA THR A 482 8.92 15.68 6.06
C THR A 482 8.14 16.94 5.70
N PRO A 483 6.98 16.81 5.01
CA PRO A 483 6.16 17.96 4.60
C PRO A 483 5.46 18.66 5.78
N GLY A 484 5.44 18.03 6.96
CA GLY A 484 4.95 18.57 8.24
C GLY A 484 5.89 18.20 9.38
N ASP A 485 5.56 18.68 10.59
CA ASP A 485 6.25 18.26 11.80
C ASP A 485 6.00 16.78 12.06
N ALA A 486 7.07 16.07 12.42
CA ALA A 486 7.10 14.63 12.53
C ALA A 486 7.98 14.17 13.70
N GLU A 487 8.05 12.86 13.89
CA GLU A 487 8.99 12.21 14.78
C GLU A 487 9.33 10.81 14.29
N ILE A 488 10.45 10.30 14.79
CA ILE A 488 10.83 8.90 14.67
C ILE A 488 10.94 8.29 16.06
N ALA A 489 10.34 7.11 16.22
CA ALA A 489 10.50 6.26 17.39
C ALA A 489 11.38 5.06 17.04
N LEU A 490 12.49 4.94 17.75
CA LEU A 490 13.51 3.92 17.55
C LEU A 490 13.54 3.01 18.77
N ARG A 491 13.42 1.70 18.55
CA ARG A 491 13.73 0.72 19.60
C ARG A 491 15.16 0.26 19.38
N LEU A 492 16.03 0.61 20.33
CA LEU A 492 17.46 0.38 20.23
C LEU A 492 17.98 -0.31 21.50
N ALA A 493 18.72 -1.41 21.32
CA ALA A 493 19.40 -2.11 22.41
C ALA A 493 20.39 -1.18 23.12
N HIS A 494 21.11 -0.36 22.34
CA HIS A 494 22.06 0.62 22.84
C HIS A 494 21.56 2.05 22.62
N ARG A 495 21.73 2.90 23.64
CA ARG A 495 21.36 4.32 23.53
C ARG A 495 22.48 5.10 22.80
N PRO A 496 22.17 5.86 21.74
CA PRO A 496 23.13 6.79 21.13
C PRO A 496 23.50 7.91 22.10
N GLN A 497 24.73 8.42 21.96
CA GLN A 497 25.26 9.50 22.79
C GLN A 497 24.66 10.85 22.42
N THR A 498 24.57 11.13 21.12
CA THR A 498 24.08 12.39 20.59
C THR A 498 23.12 12.11 19.43
N ALA A 499 22.26 13.09 19.16
CA ALA A 499 21.46 13.13 17.96
C ALA A 499 21.66 14.51 17.32
N GLN A 500 21.92 14.52 16.02
CA GLN A 500 22.02 15.74 15.23
C GLN A 500 21.00 15.70 14.10
N LEU A 501 20.22 16.75 13.96
CA LEU A 501 19.30 16.94 12.85
C LEU A 501 19.83 18.08 11.97
N ASP A 502 20.20 17.76 10.74
CA ASP A 502 20.87 18.67 9.80
C ASP A 502 22.09 19.39 10.42
N GLY A 503 22.91 18.62 11.17
CA GLY A 503 24.11 19.11 11.84
C GLY A 503 23.85 19.88 13.15
N ARG A 504 22.60 19.98 13.62
CA ARG A 504 22.27 20.65 14.88
C ARG A 504 21.87 19.64 15.94
N LEU A 505 22.41 19.76 17.16
CA LEU A 505 22.05 18.89 18.27
C LEU A 505 20.54 18.96 18.56
N VAL A 506 19.92 17.79 18.68
CA VAL A 506 18.51 17.63 19.03
C VAL A 506 18.35 16.70 20.23
N ARG A 507 17.22 16.85 20.93
CA ARG A 507 16.93 16.07 22.13
C ARG A 507 16.45 14.67 21.77
N ILE A 508 17.03 13.68 22.44
CA ILE A 508 16.55 12.29 22.46
C ILE A 508 15.67 12.11 23.69
N THR A 509 14.38 11.82 23.49
CA THR A 509 13.43 11.56 24.57
C THR A 509 13.30 10.06 24.77
N GLN A 510 13.37 9.58 26.00
CA GLN A 510 13.15 8.16 26.30
C GLN A 510 11.68 7.97 26.69
N ALA A 511 10.93 7.23 25.86
CA ALA A 511 9.50 6.99 26.07
C ALA A 511 9.25 5.71 26.88
N ALA A 512 10.11 4.70 26.70
CA ALA A 512 10.09 3.45 27.47
C ALA A 512 11.50 2.86 27.54
N GLN A 513 11.64 1.69 28.16
CA GLN A 513 12.89 0.94 28.09
C GLN A 513 13.22 0.63 26.62
N HIS A 514 14.43 0.99 26.17
CA HIS A 514 14.92 0.86 24.79
C HIS A 514 14.15 1.68 23.72
N LEU A 515 13.06 2.36 24.04
CA LEU A 515 12.29 3.16 23.07
C LEU A 515 12.65 4.65 23.18
N LEU A 516 13.23 5.18 22.11
CA LEU A 516 13.74 6.55 22.00
C LEU A 516 12.96 7.30 20.92
N ILE A 517 12.60 8.55 21.19
CA ILE A 517 11.87 9.43 20.28
C ILE A 517 12.74 10.65 19.97
N VAL A 518 12.84 10.98 18.68
CA VAL A 518 13.46 12.22 18.18
C VAL A 518 12.44 12.97 17.33
N LYS A 519 12.20 14.24 17.68
CA LYS A 519 11.32 15.13 16.90
C LYS A 519 12.05 15.58 15.63
N ILE A 520 11.33 15.59 14.51
CA ILE A 520 11.82 15.98 13.19
C ILE A 520 10.87 17.07 12.67
N PRO A 521 11.22 18.36 12.78
CA PRO A 521 10.38 19.43 12.28
C PRO A 521 10.21 19.34 10.75
N LYS A 522 9.26 20.09 10.21
CA LYS A 522 9.05 20.22 8.76
C LYS A 522 10.35 20.61 8.01
N GLY A 523 10.59 19.97 6.87
CA GLY A 523 11.69 20.30 5.95
C GLY A 523 11.39 21.46 5.00
N VAL A 524 12.38 21.85 4.20
CA VAL A 524 12.23 22.93 3.21
C VAL A 524 11.54 22.38 1.95
N SER A 525 10.44 23.01 1.55
CA SER A 525 9.70 22.71 0.31
C SER A 525 10.56 22.95 -0.93
N PRO A 526 10.35 22.22 -2.06
CA PRO A 526 9.38 21.13 -2.26
C PRO A 526 9.92 19.74 -1.88
N GLU A 527 11.21 19.64 -1.56
CA GLU A 527 11.90 18.37 -1.33
C GLU A 527 11.70 17.82 0.08
N PHE A 528 11.44 18.71 1.05
CA PHE A 528 11.19 18.41 2.46
C PHE A 528 12.24 17.53 3.15
N ARG A 529 13.50 17.60 2.68
CA ARG A 529 14.57 16.72 3.16
C ARG A 529 14.99 17.08 4.58
N ARG A 530 15.23 16.05 5.39
CA ARG A 530 15.85 16.12 6.72
C ARG A 530 16.83 14.98 6.89
N THR A 531 17.92 15.22 7.62
CA THR A 531 18.94 14.22 7.93
C THR A 531 19.11 14.09 9.44
N LEU A 532 18.78 12.93 10.00
CA LEU A 532 19.06 12.61 11.41
C LEU A 532 20.33 11.75 11.49
N VAL A 533 21.25 12.14 12.36
CA VAL A 533 22.49 11.42 12.65
C VAL A 533 22.50 11.07 14.13
N LEU A 534 22.64 9.79 14.45
CA LEU A 534 22.78 9.28 15.81
C LEU A 534 24.19 8.73 16.00
N GLU A 535 24.92 9.30 16.95
CA GLU A 535 26.29 8.89 17.23
C GLU A 535 26.31 7.89 18.39
N TYR A 536 26.95 6.75 18.18
CA TYR A 536 27.21 5.74 19.19
C TYR A 536 28.63 5.85 19.70
N ARG A 537 28.78 5.50 20.98
CA ARG A 537 30.09 5.30 21.58
C ARG A 537 30.64 4.00 21.01
N SER A 538 31.50 4.07 19.98
CA SER A 538 32.09 2.86 19.42
C SER A 538 32.83 2.10 20.53
N ALA A 539 32.38 0.89 20.87
CA ALA A 539 33.12 -0.02 21.75
C ALA A 539 33.91 -1.06 20.95
N GLN A 540 33.70 -1.09 19.63
CA GLN A 540 34.34 -2.02 18.71
C GLN A 540 35.58 -1.36 18.07
N PRO A 541 36.68 -2.08 17.89
CA PRO A 541 37.80 -1.61 17.11
C PRO A 541 37.36 -1.22 15.70
N ARG A 542 37.80 -0.08 15.19
CA ARG A 542 37.46 0.39 13.83
C ARG A 542 38.68 0.30 12.93
N LEU A 543 38.48 -0.16 11.70
CA LEU A 543 39.48 -0.14 10.63
C LEU A 543 39.07 0.91 9.60
N VAL A 544 40.00 1.78 9.22
CA VAL A 544 39.80 2.79 8.16
C VAL A 544 40.90 2.59 7.12
N PHE A 545 40.51 2.33 5.88
CA PHE A 545 41.43 2.20 4.75
C PHE A 545 41.63 3.56 4.09
N HIS A 546 42.88 3.92 3.87
CA HIS A 546 43.28 5.12 3.13
C HIS A 546 43.86 4.64 1.80
N THR A 547 43.07 4.72 0.74
CA THR A 547 43.53 4.41 -0.62
C THR A 547 43.72 5.72 -1.37
N LYS A 548 44.82 5.84 -2.12
CA LYS A 548 45.08 6.97 -3.03
C LYS A 548 45.10 6.55 -4.50
N ASN A 549 45.19 5.25 -4.77
CA ASN A 549 45.40 4.70 -6.10
C ASN A 549 44.27 3.74 -6.46
N ASP A 550 43.98 3.62 -7.75
CA ASP A 550 43.09 2.60 -8.30
C ASP A 550 43.66 1.20 -8.06
N TRP A 551 42.78 0.22 -7.82
CA TRP A 551 43.18 -1.14 -7.49
C TRP A 551 43.25 -1.97 -8.78
N ILE A 552 44.43 -2.50 -9.11
CA ILE A 552 44.65 -3.33 -10.30
C ILE A 552 44.51 -4.82 -9.91
N ALA A 553 43.67 -5.55 -10.65
CA ALA A 553 43.49 -6.98 -10.47
C ALA A 553 44.79 -7.76 -10.74
N GLY A 554 45.12 -8.73 -9.89
CA GLY A 554 46.35 -9.53 -9.99
C GLY A 554 47.56 -8.91 -9.29
N GLU A 555 47.44 -7.73 -8.70
CA GLU A 555 48.53 -7.05 -7.98
C GLU A 555 48.32 -7.05 -6.46
N THR A 556 49.43 -7.12 -5.72
CA THR A 556 49.46 -6.87 -4.28
C THR A 556 49.55 -5.37 -4.04
N ASN A 557 48.46 -4.77 -3.54
CA ASN A 557 48.41 -3.36 -3.22
C ASN A 557 48.71 -3.13 -1.73
N THR A 558 49.67 -2.26 -1.43
CA THR A 558 49.92 -1.87 -0.02
C THR A 558 48.95 -0.77 0.35
N VAL A 559 48.05 -1.05 1.29
CA VAL A 559 47.04 -0.10 1.75
C VAL A 559 47.40 0.41 3.13
N GLN A 560 47.39 1.73 3.29
CA GLN A 560 47.52 2.34 4.60
C GLN A 560 46.18 2.18 5.34
N MET A 561 46.23 1.59 6.52
CA MET A 561 45.06 1.33 7.33
C MET A 561 45.25 1.93 8.73
N THR A 562 44.24 2.64 9.22
CA THR A 562 44.18 3.08 10.60
C THR A 562 43.29 2.15 11.41
N ILE A 563 43.83 1.62 12.50
CA ILE A 563 43.12 0.79 13.45
C ILE A 563 42.88 1.61 14.71
N HIS A 564 41.63 1.86 15.05
CA HIS A 564 41.23 2.57 16.26
C HIS A 564 40.81 1.56 17.33
N ASN A 565 41.38 1.65 18.53
CA ASN A 565 40.93 0.90 19.69
C ASN A 565 40.18 1.84 20.65
N PRO A 566 38.84 1.89 20.61
CA PRO A 566 38.08 2.74 21.52
C PRO A 566 37.80 2.06 22.87
N ARG A 567 38.24 0.80 23.08
CA ARG A 567 38.04 0.06 24.32
C ARG A 567 38.89 0.65 25.44
N LYS A 568 38.48 0.39 26.69
CA LYS A 568 39.27 0.67 27.90
C LYS A 568 40.37 -0.36 28.16
N SER A 569 40.39 -1.45 27.39
CA SER A 569 41.38 -2.53 27.46
C SER A 569 42.28 -2.50 26.23
N LEU A 570 43.48 -3.07 26.36
CA LEU A 570 44.38 -3.31 25.24
C LEU A 570 43.67 -4.14 24.17
N LEU A 571 43.78 -3.74 22.90
CA LEU A 571 43.42 -4.58 21.77
C LEU A 571 44.69 -5.28 21.30
N SER A 572 44.77 -6.59 21.53
CA SER A 572 45.91 -7.42 21.10
C SER A 572 45.44 -8.66 20.37
N GLY A 573 46.10 -9.01 19.27
CA GLY A 573 45.83 -10.24 18.53
C GLY A 573 46.41 -10.21 17.13
N ASP A 574 46.03 -11.21 16.33
CA ASP A 574 46.37 -11.29 14.91
C ASP A 574 45.21 -10.70 14.10
N LEU A 575 45.50 -9.68 13.29
CA LEU A 575 44.56 -9.07 12.37
C LEU A 575 44.70 -9.78 11.01
N ALA A 576 43.75 -10.66 10.71
CA ALA A 576 43.57 -11.22 9.38
C ALA A 576 42.42 -10.49 8.69
N LEU A 577 42.65 -9.97 7.48
CA LEU A 577 41.66 -9.24 6.70
C LEU A 577 41.12 -10.15 5.61
N ARG A 578 39.80 -10.32 5.60
CA ARG A 578 39.09 -11.12 4.60
C ARG A 578 37.80 -10.40 4.21
N ALA A 579 37.79 -9.80 3.03
CA ALA A 579 36.64 -9.07 2.49
C ALA A 579 36.38 -9.54 1.06
N GLY A 580 35.37 -10.39 0.88
CA GLY A 580 35.16 -11.09 -0.40
C GLY A 580 36.37 -11.95 -0.76
N ARG A 581 37.03 -11.62 -1.88
CA ARG A 581 38.26 -12.29 -2.35
C ARG A 581 39.56 -11.61 -1.92
N LEU A 582 39.48 -10.47 -1.21
CA LEU A 582 40.64 -9.78 -0.67
C LEU A 582 41.13 -10.53 0.57
N THR A 583 42.40 -10.90 0.57
CA THR A 583 43.05 -11.55 1.71
C THR A 583 44.36 -10.87 2.05
N THR A 584 44.65 -10.76 3.34
CA THR A 584 46.02 -10.52 3.78
C THR A 584 46.83 -11.82 3.69
N PRO A 585 47.98 -11.84 3.00
CA PRO A 585 48.80 -13.04 2.86
C PRO A 585 49.36 -13.53 4.20
N ILE A 586 49.55 -12.63 5.19
CA ILE A 586 50.01 -12.96 6.54
C ILE A 586 49.18 -12.15 7.57
N PRO A 587 48.62 -12.77 8.62
CA PRO A 587 47.96 -12.06 9.71
C PRO A 587 48.90 -11.07 10.41
N LEU A 588 48.47 -9.82 10.58
CA LEU A 588 49.27 -8.77 11.19
C LEU A 588 49.11 -8.78 12.72
N LYS A 589 50.21 -8.94 13.46
CA LYS A 589 50.18 -8.75 14.92
C LYS A 589 49.93 -7.30 15.30
N VAL A 590 48.80 -7.05 15.94
CA VAL A 590 48.40 -5.72 16.39
C VAL A 590 48.33 -5.68 17.91
N GLN A 591 48.91 -4.62 18.46
CA GLN A 591 48.72 -4.19 19.84
C GLN A 591 48.41 -2.71 19.81
N ILE A 592 47.25 -2.33 20.34
CA ILE A 592 46.75 -0.96 20.31
C ILE A 592 46.27 -0.61 21.70
N PRO A 593 46.96 0.31 22.40
CA PRO A 593 46.57 0.75 23.73
C PRO A 593 45.10 1.21 23.79
N PRO A 594 44.49 1.18 24.98
CA PRO A 594 43.14 1.71 25.18
C PRO A 594 43.00 3.13 24.65
N GLN A 595 41.90 3.42 23.96
CA GLN A 595 41.54 4.76 23.46
C GLN A 595 42.58 5.41 22.54
N THR A 596 43.37 4.61 21.82
CA THR A 596 44.37 5.10 20.86
C THR A 596 44.14 4.53 19.47
N SER A 597 44.90 5.03 18.50
CA SER A 597 44.86 4.57 17.11
C SER A 597 46.26 4.19 16.64
N ARG A 598 46.35 3.19 15.78
CA ARG A 598 47.61 2.77 15.17
C ARG A 598 47.44 2.73 13.66
N VAL A 599 48.32 3.41 12.94
CA VAL A 599 48.44 3.30 11.49
C VAL A 599 49.34 2.12 11.17
N VAL A 600 48.93 1.29 10.23
CA VAL A 600 49.68 0.14 9.73
C VAL A 600 49.58 0.11 8.21
N GLU A 601 50.61 -0.40 7.55
CA GLU A 601 50.58 -0.70 6.12
C GLU A 601 50.35 -2.19 5.96
N VAL A 602 49.40 -2.55 5.10
CA VAL A 602 48.98 -3.93 4.91
C VAL A 602 49.00 -4.26 3.42
N PRO A 603 49.74 -5.31 3.00
CA PRO A 603 49.62 -5.83 1.65
C PRO A 603 48.29 -6.56 1.50
N LEU A 604 47.51 -6.19 0.47
CA LEU A 604 46.27 -6.85 0.08
C LEU A 604 46.42 -7.42 -1.33
N ASP A 605 46.14 -8.71 -1.47
CA ASP A 605 46.16 -9.37 -2.78
C ASP A 605 44.79 -9.21 -3.46
N LEU A 606 44.78 -8.67 -4.68
CA LEU A 606 43.62 -8.79 -5.57
C LEU A 606 43.81 -9.99 -6.51
N PRO A 607 42.83 -10.90 -6.60
CA PRO A 607 42.85 -11.94 -7.61
C PRO A 607 42.90 -11.36 -9.04
N PRO A 608 43.53 -12.06 -10.01
CA PRO A 608 43.55 -11.64 -11.42
C PRO A 608 42.17 -11.53 -12.07
N ASP A 609 41.16 -12.18 -11.50
CA ASP A 609 39.78 -12.24 -12.00
C ASP A 609 38.80 -11.39 -11.17
N ALA A 610 39.32 -10.45 -10.37
CA ALA A 610 38.49 -9.46 -9.68
C ALA A 610 37.91 -8.46 -10.71
N PRO A 611 36.57 -8.21 -10.69
CA PRO A 611 35.88 -7.39 -11.69
C PRO A 611 36.19 -5.89 -11.59
#